data_AF-A0A7V0NT04-F1
#
_entry.id   AF-A0A7V0NT04-F1
#
_cell.length_a   1.000
_cell.length_b   1.000
_cell.length_c   1.000
_cell.angle_alpha   90.00
_cell.angle_beta   90.00
_cell.angle_gamma   90.00
#
_symmetry.space_group_name_H-M   'P 1'
#
loop_
_entity.id
_entity.type
_entity.pdbx_description
1 polymer ?
#
loop_
_entity_poly.entity_id
_entity_poly.type
_entity_poly.pdbx_seq_one_letter_code
_entity_poly.pdbx_strand_id
1 'polypeptide(L)'
;MRRMFSFRSPIVIVALLYLLFRAFDSRGSDLSSTLLLLGALAAVALLAAATISWWNGRQNQRSRTARVEETKRELRRRLDDVANDILRLEEQVRTSDDAAVLAHFRDASVAYASILKDLDEPNDTRELNRLATRLDTAIWNLDAAEATMAGQPAQPRPRQTLTPSRRGQNAERAGRAGIERRDTGRRRRSSGHRSRRC
;
A
#
# COMPACT_ATOMS: atom_id res chain seq x y z
N MET A 1 -24.90 9.10 -32.77
CA MET A 1 -23.51 9.51 -33.04
C MET A 1 -23.34 11.01 -32.76
N ARG A 2 -22.81 11.40 -31.60
CA ARG A 2 -22.42 12.78 -31.30
C ARG A 2 -20.96 12.77 -30.82
N ARG A 3 -20.06 13.25 -31.69
CA ARG A 3 -18.66 13.50 -31.36
C ARG A 3 -18.62 14.77 -30.50
N MET A 4 -18.53 14.63 -29.18
CA MET A 4 -18.20 15.75 -28.30
C MET A 4 -16.67 15.92 -28.32
N PHE A 5 -16.25 17.04 -28.90
CA PHE A 5 -14.88 17.52 -29.00
C PHE A 5 -14.21 17.48 -27.62
N SER A 6 -13.22 16.60 -27.45
CA SER A 6 -12.29 16.67 -26.32
C SER A 6 -11.35 17.85 -26.52
N PHE A 7 -11.58 18.94 -25.80
CA PHE A 7 -10.60 19.99 -25.54
C PHE A 7 -9.45 19.38 -24.73
N ARG A 8 -8.51 18.73 -25.43
CA ARG A 8 -7.49 17.85 -24.84
C ARG A 8 -6.07 18.39 -24.96
N SER A 9 -5.89 19.68 -25.22
CA SER A 9 -4.55 20.25 -25.40
C SER A 9 -4.31 21.38 -24.38
N PRO A 10 -3.39 21.21 -23.41
CA PRO A 10 -3.01 22.28 -22.48
C PRO A 10 -2.45 23.51 -23.21
N ILE A 11 -2.01 23.32 -24.46
CA ILE A 11 -1.57 24.37 -25.38
C ILE A 11 -2.67 25.42 -25.61
N VAL A 12 -3.94 25.03 -25.67
CA VAL A 12 -5.05 25.98 -25.90
C VAL A 12 -5.31 26.85 -24.68
N ILE A 13 -5.17 26.29 -23.47
CA ILE A 13 -5.33 27.03 -22.22
C ILE A 13 -4.18 28.03 -22.03
N VAL A 14 -2.94 27.62 -22.32
CA VAL A 14 -1.77 28.49 -22.27
C VAL A 14 -1.85 29.60 -23.33
N ALA A 15 -2.30 29.28 -24.55
CA ALA A 15 -2.49 30.27 -25.60
C ALA A 15 -3.59 31.30 -25.26
N LEU A 16 -4.68 30.85 -24.63
CA LEU A 16 -5.77 31.74 -24.19
C LEU A 16 -5.32 32.66 -23.04
N LEU A 17 -4.54 32.13 -22.09
CA LEU A 17 -3.94 32.91 -21.01
C LEU A 17 -2.92 33.92 -21.55
N TYR A 18 -2.10 33.53 -22.53
CA TYR A 18 -1.14 34.43 -23.18
C TYR A 18 -1.85 35.55 -23.96
N LEU A 19 -2.95 35.24 -24.65
CA LEU A 19 -3.76 36.25 -25.35
C LEU A 19 -4.46 37.22 -24.39
N LEU A 20 -4.97 36.71 -23.26
CA LEU A 20 -5.53 37.55 -22.20
C LEU A 20 -4.47 38.44 -21.53
N PHE A 21 -3.26 37.90 -21.31
CA PHE A 21 -2.14 38.66 -20.77
C PHE A 21 -1.68 39.76 -21.73
N ARG A 22 -1.57 39.46 -23.02
CA ARG A 22 -1.20 40.42 -24.07
C ARG A 22 -2.26 41.51 -24.26
N ALA A 23 -3.55 41.18 -24.14
CA ALA A 23 -4.63 42.17 -24.22
C ALA A 23 -4.68 43.10 -23.00
N PHE A 24 -4.06 42.71 -21.88
CA PHE A 24 -4.04 43.50 -20.64
C PHE A 24 -2.89 44.52 -20.59
N ASP A 25 -1.77 44.25 -21.26
CA ASP A 25 -0.57 45.12 -21.30
C ASP A 25 -0.80 46.48 -22.01
N SER A 26 -1.95 46.65 -22.69
CA SER A 26 -2.25 47.83 -23.53
C SER A 26 -3.20 48.86 -22.91
N ARG A 27 -3.54 48.76 -21.61
CA ARG A 27 -4.35 49.79 -20.90
C ARG A 27 -3.67 50.27 -19.63
N GLY A 28 -3.49 51.60 -19.54
CA GLY A 28 -2.80 52.32 -18.48
C GLY A 28 -3.24 51.97 -17.05
N SER A 29 -2.28 52.05 -16.15
CA SER A 29 -2.33 51.55 -14.78
C SER A 29 -3.05 52.49 -13.82
N ASP A 30 -4.36 52.35 -13.71
CA ASP A 30 -5.13 52.85 -12.56
C ASP A 30 -5.07 51.85 -11.39
N LEU A 31 -4.90 52.33 -10.16
CA LEU A 31 -4.80 51.51 -8.93
C LEU A 31 -6.03 50.61 -8.68
N SER A 32 -7.18 50.94 -9.29
CA SER A 32 -8.39 50.11 -9.29
C SER A 32 -8.22 48.84 -10.12
N SER A 33 -7.44 48.92 -11.20
CA SER A 33 -7.20 47.84 -12.16
C SER A 33 -6.25 46.78 -11.60
N THR A 34 -5.32 47.15 -10.71
CA THR A 34 -4.40 46.21 -10.06
C THR A 34 -5.09 45.31 -9.04
N LEU A 35 -6.06 45.83 -8.27
CA LEU A 35 -6.87 45.03 -7.35
C LEU A 35 -7.79 44.05 -8.08
N LEU A 36 -8.41 44.47 -9.19
CA LEU A 36 -9.23 43.59 -10.03
C LEU A 36 -8.39 42.50 -10.70
N LEU A 37 -7.16 42.82 -11.13
CA LEU A 37 -6.21 41.84 -11.65
C LEU A 37 -5.83 40.77 -10.63
N LEU A 38 -5.51 41.19 -9.40
CA LEU A 38 -5.14 40.26 -8.33
C LEU A 38 -6.31 39.33 -7.98
N GLY A 39 -7.53 39.86 -7.93
CA GLY A 39 -8.74 39.06 -7.74
C GLY A 39 -8.97 38.05 -8.87
N ALA A 40 -8.80 38.48 -10.13
CA ALA A 40 -8.94 37.60 -11.30
C ALA A 40 -7.86 36.50 -11.34
N LEU A 41 -6.61 36.83 -11.03
CA LEU A 41 -5.51 35.86 -10.93
C LEU A 41 -5.76 34.83 -9.82
N ALA A 42 -6.25 35.28 -8.66
CA ALA A 42 -6.61 34.37 -7.56
C ALA A 42 -7.77 33.43 -7.96
N ALA A 43 -8.77 33.93 -8.66
CA ALA A 43 -9.90 33.12 -9.15
C ALA A 43 -9.43 32.05 -10.17
N VAL A 44 -8.54 32.41 -11.10
CA VAL A 44 -7.97 31.46 -12.07
C VAL A 44 -7.11 30.41 -11.37
N ALA A 45 -6.30 30.81 -10.38
CA ALA A 45 -5.49 29.87 -9.61
C ALA A 45 -6.35 28.87 -8.82
N LEU A 46 -7.46 29.30 -8.23
CA LEU A 46 -8.40 28.43 -7.52
C LEU A 46 -9.10 27.44 -8.47
N LEU A 47 -9.50 27.89 -9.66
CA LEU A 47 -10.09 27.00 -10.68
C LEU A 47 -9.07 25.98 -11.22
N ALA A 48 -7.81 26.38 -11.42
CA ALA A 48 -6.73 25.47 -11.80
C ALA A 48 -6.43 24.44 -10.69
N ALA A 49 -6.37 24.87 -9.43
CA ALA A 49 -6.14 23.96 -8.30
C ALA A 49 -7.28 22.94 -8.12
N ALA A 50 -8.54 23.38 -8.27
CA ALA A 50 -9.70 22.50 -8.17
C ALA A 50 -9.73 21.43 -9.28
N THR A 51 -9.39 21.81 -10.51
CA THR A 51 -9.34 20.88 -11.65
C THR A 51 -8.19 19.89 -11.54
N ILE A 52 -6.99 20.33 -11.11
CA ILE A 52 -5.83 19.44 -10.86
C ILE A 52 -6.13 18.45 -9.74
N SER A 53 -6.74 18.90 -8.64
CA SER A 53 -7.11 18.04 -7.51
C SER A 53 -8.10 16.94 -7.92
N TRP A 54 -9.12 17.28 -8.70
CA TRP A 54 -10.08 16.32 -9.24
C TRP A 54 -9.42 15.30 -10.19
N TRP A 55 -8.46 15.74 -11.00
CA TRP A 55 -7.78 14.87 -11.95
C TRP A 55 -6.83 13.88 -11.26
N ASN A 56 -6.05 14.34 -10.27
CA ASN A 56 -5.18 13.50 -9.46
C ASN A 56 -5.96 12.47 -8.64
N GLY A 57 -7.15 12.82 -8.14
CA GLY A 57 -8.03 11.90 -7.42
C GLY A 57 -8.41 10.67 -8.25
N ARG A 58 -8.76 10.87 -9.53
CA ARG A 58 -9.09 9.76 -10.46
C ARG A 58 -7.88 8.91 -10.83
N GLN A 59 -6.71 9.52 -11.01
CA GLN A 59 -5.49 8.78 -11.35
C GLN A 59 -5.03 7.87 -10.21
N ASN A 60 -5.14 8.33 -8.96
CA ASN A 60 -4.84 7.55 -7.78
C ASN A 60 -5.81 6.39 -7.53
N GLN A 61 -7.08 6.52 -7.92
CA GLN A 61 -8.03 5.41 -7.84
C GLN A 61 -7.71 4.31 -8.85
N ARG A 62 -7.42 4.67 -10.10
CA ARG A 62 -7.08 3.71 -11.17
C ARG A 62 -5.81 2.92 -10.87
N SER A 63 -4.79 3.57 -10.31
CA SER A 63 -3.54 2.88 -9.96
C SER A 63 -3.72 1.91 -8.79
N ARG A 64 -4.59 2.25 -7.82
CA ARG A 64 -4.93 1.34 -6.71
C ARG A 64 -5.71 0.12 -7.19
N THR A 65 -6.73 0.30 -8.02
CA THR A 65 -7.50 -0.81 -8.57
C THR A 65 -6.62 -1.70 -9.45
N ALA A 66 -5.76 -1.11 -10.29
CA ALA A 66 -4.85 -1.87 -11.13
C ALA A 66 -3.88 -2.75 -10.31
N ARG A 67 -3.33 -2.22 -9.21
CA ARG A 67 -2.45 -2.99 -8.30
C ARG A 67 -3.19 -4.14 -7.62
N VAL A 68 -4.42 -3.91 -7.15
CA VAL A 68 -5.26 -4.97 -6.55
C VAL A 68 -5.51 -6.10 -7.55
N GLU A 69 -5.90 -5.75 -8.78
CA GLU A 69 -6.15 -6.74 -9.84
C GLU A 69 -4.88 -7.48 -10.30
N GLU A 70 -3.73 -6.82 -10.29
CA GLU A 70 -2.44 -7.44 -10.56
C GLU A 70 -2.07 -8.44 -9.46
N THR A 71 -2.17 -8.05 -8.18
CA THR A 71 -1.92 -8.94 -7.05
C THR A 71 -2.90 -10.13 -7.05
N LYS A 72 -4.19 -9.92 -7.35
CA LYS A 72 -5.16 -11.02 -7.48
C LYS A 72 -4.77 -12.02 -8.56
N ARG A 73 -4.35 -11.54 -9.73
CA ARG A 73 -3.90 -12.40 -10.83
C ARG A 73 -2.68 -13.23 -10.45
N GLU A 74 -1.73 -12.63 -9.76
CA GLU A 74 -0.55 -13.35 -9.27
C GLU A 74 -0.93 -14.43 -8.24
N LEU A 75 -1.81 -14.11 -7.28
CA LEU A 75 -2.29 -15.11 -6.30
C LEU A 75 -3.04 -16.26 -6.98
N ARG A 76 -3.84 -15.98 -8.02
CA ARG A 76 -4.53 -17.03 -8.79
C ARG A 76 -3.55 -17.99 -9.45
N ARG A 77 -2.51 -17.48 -10.12
CA ARG A 77 -1.48 -18.33 -10.74
C ARG A 77 -0.83 -19.26 -9.72
N ARG A 78 -0.44 -18.73 -8.56
CA ARG A 78 0.16 -19.54 -7.50
C ARG A 78 -0.81 -20.54 -6.88
N LEU A 79 -2.10 -20.20 -6.79
CA LEU A 79 -3.13 -21.16 -6.37
C LEU A 79 -3.29 -22.29 -7.38
N ASP A 80 -3.17 -22.02 -8.68
CA ASP A 80 -3.21 -23.04 -9.71
C ASP A 80 -2.01 -24.01 -9.57
N ASP A 81 -0.82 -23.48 -9.26
CA ASP A 81 0.36 -24.31 -8.97
C ASP A 81 0.11 -25.20 -7.73
N VAL A 82 -0.43 -24.63 -6.65
CA VAL A 82 -0.79 -25.39 -5.43
C VAL A 82 -1.85 -26.44 -5.71
N ALA A 83 -2.83 -26.16 -6.57
CA ALA A 83 -3.85 -27.13 -6.95
C ALA A 83 -3.21 -28.33 -7.66
N ASN A 84 -2.27 -28.07 -8.56
CA ASN A 84 -1.52 -29.12 -9.25
C ASN A 84 -0.68 -29.96 -8.26
N ASP A 85 -0.04 -29.33 -7.28
CA ASP A 85 0.70 -30.05 -6.24
C ASP A 85 -0.19 -30.90 -5.34
N ILE A 86 -1.37 -30.41 -4.97
CA ILE A 86 -2.37 -31.20 -4.23
C ILE A 86 -2.75 -32.46 -5.02
N LEU A 87 -3.08 -32.31 -6.31
CA LEU A 87 -3.45 -33.44 -7.18
C LEU A 87 -2.28 -34.41 -7.36
N ARG A 88 -1.05 -33.91 -7.49
CA ARG A 88 0.16 -34.73 -7.61
C ARG A 88 0.43 -35.55 -6.35
N LEU A 89 0.25 -34.96 -5.18
CA LEU A 89 0.57 -35.59 -3.89
C LEU A 89 -0.57 -36.47 -3.37
N GLU A 90 -1.82 -36.28 -3.81
CA GLU A 90 -3.00 -36.98 -3.29
C GLU A 90 -2.82 -38.50 -3.23
N GLU A 91 -2.37 -39.13 -4.32
CA GLU A 91 -2.19 -40.58 -4.36
C GLU A 91 -1.10 -41.05 -3.40
N GLN A 92 0.04 -40.34 -3.36
CA GLN A 92 1.18 -40.69 -2.50
C GLN A 92 0.80 -40.58 -1.02
N VAL A 93 0.11 -39.50 -0.67
CA VAL A 93 -0.40 -39.25 0.68
C VAL A 93 -1.44 -40.29 1.08
N ARG A 94 -2.32 -40.71 0.16
CA ARG A 94 -3.33 -41.75 0.43
C ARG A 94 -2.69 -43.11 0.77
N THR A 95 -1.54 -43.40 0.19
CA THR A 95 -0.77 -44.62 0.48
C THR A 95 0.18 -44.50 1.67
N SER A 96 0.30 -43.30 2.25
CA SER A 96 1.17 -43.04 3.39
C SER A 96 0.45 -43.33 4.71
N ASP A 97 1.10 -44.10 5.59
CA ASP A 97 0.65 -44.33 6.96
C ASP A 97 1.17 -43.26 7.96
N ASP A 98 1.93 -42.27 7.48
CA ASP A 98 2.50 -41.22 8.32
C ASP A 98 1.48 -40.12 8.63
N ALA A 99 1.10 -40.03 9.91
CA ALA A 99 0.16 -39.02 10.41
C ALA A 99 0.63 -37.57 10.17
N ALA A 100 1.94 -37.31 10.13
CA ALA A 100 2.47 -35.98 9.85
C ALA A 100 2.26 -35.60 8.38
N VAL A 101 2.50 -36.53 7.44
CA VAL A 101 2.24 -36.35 6.01
C VAL A 101 0.76 -36.02 5.77
N LEU A 102 -0.14 -36.82 6.37
CA LEU A 102 -1.59 -36.60 6.27
C LEU A 102 -2.01 -35.24 6.85
N ALA A 103 -1.45 -34.84 7.99
CA ALA A 103 -1.75 -33.55 8.62
C ALA A 103 -1.32 -32.37 7.74
N HIS A 104 -0.09 -32.40 7.22
CA HIS A 104 0.43 -31.36 6.35
C HIS A 104 -0.40 -31.23 5.07
N PHE A 105 -0.69 -32.34 4.39
CA PHE A 105 -1.49 -32.34 3.17
C PHE A 105 -2.91 -31.82 3.42
N ARG A 106 -3.56 -32.24 4.51
CA ARG A 106 -4.89 -31.75 4.90
C ARG A 106 -4.87 -30.25 5.16
N ASP A 107 -3.91 -29.77 5.93
CA ASP A 107 -3.81 -28.36 6.30
C ASP A 107 -3.57 -27.47 5.06
N ALA A 108 -2.77 -27.95 4.10
CA ALA A 108 -2.62 -27.29 2.80
C ALA A 108 -3.93 -27.27 1.99
N SER A 109 -4.63 -28.40 1.90
CA SER A 109 -5.88 -28.53 1.16
C SER A 109 -6.99 -27.62 1.71
N VAL A 110 -7.12 -27.56 3.04
CA VAL A 110 -8.05 -26.66 3.73
C VAL A 110 -7.69 -25.19 3.47
N ALA A 111 -6.40 -24.86 3.52
CA ALA A 111 -5.94 -23.50 3.22
C ALA A 111 -6.23 -23.11 1.77
N TYR A 112 -5.93 -23.98 0.80
CA TYR A 112 -6.23 -23.78 -0.62
C TYR A 112 -7.72 -23.47 -0.84
N ALA A 113 -8.61 -24.33 -0.35
CA ALA A 113 -10.05 -24.17 -0.55
C ALA A 113 -10.57 -22.85 0.05
N SER A 114 -10.07 -22.47 1.23
CA SER A 114 -10.45 -21.20 1.85
C SER A 114 -9.88 -19.99 1.12
N ILE A 115 -8.62 -20.02 0.67
CA ILE A 115 -8.03 -18.89 -0.06
C ILE A 115 -8.72 -18.71 -1.41
N LEU A 116 -9.04 -19.81 -2.11
CA LEU A 116 -9.76 -19.77 -3.38
C LEU A 116 -11.10 -19.04 -3.24
N LYS A 117 -11.85 -19.36 -2.19
CA LYS A 117 -13.11 -18.67 -1.85
C LYS A 117 -12.88 -17.18 -1.56
N ASP A 118 -11.93 -16.86 -0.70
CA ASP A 118 -11.70 -15.49 -0.23
C ASP A 118 -11.17 -14.58 -1.36
N LEU A 119 -10.48 -15.12 -2.36
CA LEU A 119 -9.86 -14.34 -3.44
C LEU A 119 -10.89 -13.72 -4.41
N ASP A 120 -12.07 -14.34 -4.51
CA ASP A 120 -13.17 -13.84 -5.33
C ASP A 120 -13.95 -12.69 -4.66
N GLU A 121 -13.74 -12.48 -3.36
CA GLU A 121 -14.36 -11.37 -2.62
C GLU A 121 -13.72 -10.00 -2.97
N PRO A 122 -14.41 -8.88 -2.72
CA PRO A 122 -13.81 -7.55 -2.81
C PRO A 122 -12.69 -7.41 -1.78
N ASN A 123 -11.44 -7.46 -2.24
CA ASN A 123 -10.27 -7.42 -1.38
C ASN A 123 -9.49 -6.11 -1.55
N ASP A 124 -8.98 -5.57 -0.45
CA ASP A 124 -7.96 -4.52 -0.48
C ASP A 124 -6.53 -5.11 -0.52
N THR A 125 -5.52 -4.24 -0.69
CA THR A 125 -4.12 -4.70 -0.74
C THR A 125 -3.67 -5.41 0.55
N ARG A 126 -4.23 -5.07 1.71
CA ARG A 126 -3.87 -5.69 2.99
C ARG A 126 -4.45 -7.10 3.08
N GLU A 127 -5.69 -7.27 2.66
CA GLU A 127 -6.36 -8.57 2.61
C GLU A 127 -5.65 -9.51 1.64
N LEU A 128 -5.31 -9.05 0.43
CA LEU A 128 -4.52 -9.84 -0.51
C LEU A 128 -3.16 -10.27 0.05
N ASN A 129 -2.50 -9.40 0.83
CA ASN A 129 -1.22 -9.76 1.44
C ASN A 129 -1.38 -10.84 2.53
N ARG A 130 -2.50 -10.83 3.27
CA ARG A 130 -2.83 -11.90 4.22
C ARG A 130 -3.12 -13.22 3.50
N LEU A 131 -3.83 -13.16 2.37
CA LEU A 131 -4.05 -14.34 1.52
C LEU A 131 -2.73 -14.90 0.99
N ALA A 132 -1.80 -14.03 0.57
CA ALA A 132 -0.46 -14.44 0.15
C ALA A 132 0.29 -15.17 1.28
N THR A 133 0.31 -14.63 2.50
CA THR A 133 0.96 -15.31 3.64
C THR A 133 0.33 -16.67 3.97
N ARG A 134 -1.00 -16.79 3.83
CA ARG A 134 -1.69 -18.07 4.01
C ARG A 134 -1.33 -19.05 2.90
N LEU A 135 -1.21 -18.58 1.67
CA LEU A 135 -0.78 -19.38 0.53
C LEU A 135 0.66 -19.87 0.72
N ASP A 136 1.58 -19.02 1.16
CA ASP A 136 2.97 -19.41 1.47
C ASP A 136 3.01 -20.51 2.55
N THR A 137 2.09 -20.45 3.52
CA THR A 137 1.96 -21.50 4.54
C THR A 137 1.41 -22.80 3.96
N ALA A 138 0.48 -22.73 3.00
CA ALA A 138 -0.06 -23.90 2.32
C ALA A 138 1.01 -24.59 1.46
N ILE A 139 1.80 -23.82 0.70
CA ILE A 139 2.96 -24.31 -0.06
C ILE A 139 3.94 -25.01 0.88
N TRP A 140 4.32 -24.36 1.98
CA TRP A 140 5.21 -24.97 2.97
C TRP A 140 4.69 -26.30 3.53
N ASN A 141 3.37 -26.41 3.75
CA ASN A 141 2.78 -27.66 4.20
C ASN A 141 2.90 -28.76 3.13
N LEU A 142 2.69 -28.46 1.85
CA LEU A 142 2.88 -29.44 0.78
C LEU A 142 4.35 -29.87 0.67
N ASP A 143 5.28 -28.91 0.74
CA ASP A 143 6.72 -29.19 0.76
C ASP A 143 7.11 -30.05 1.98
N ALA A 144 6.53 -29.78 3.15
CA ALA A 144 6.79 -30.56 4.35
C ALA A 144 6.23 -31.99 4.25
N ALA A 145 5.06 -32.18 3.64
CA ALA A 145 4.51 -33.50 3.38
C ALA A 145 5.42 -34.30 2.43
N GLU A 146 5.85 -33.68 1.33
CA GLU A 146 6.77 -34.31 0.37
C GLU A 146 8.13 -34.62 0.98
N ALA A 147 8.72 -33.69 1.73
CA ALA A 147 9.98 -33.91 2.44
C ALA A 147 9.88 -35.07 3.45
N THR A 148 8.78 -35.14 4.21
CA THR A 148 8.55 -36.22 5.19
C THR A 148 8.44 -37.57 4.49
N MET A 149 7.67 -37.66 3.40
CA MET A 149 7.59 -38.89 2.58
C MET A 149 8.95 -39.29 2.00
N ALA A 150 9.80 -38.32 1.65
CA ALA A 150 11.14 -38.55 1.14
C ALA A 150 12.20 -38.84 2.24
N GLY A 151 11.82 -38.85 3.53
CA GLY A 151 12.75 -38.99 4.64
C GLY A 151 13.72 -37.82 4.82
N GLN A 152 13.36 -36.65 4.29
CA GLN A 152 14.14 -35.41 4.36
C GLN A 152 13.61 -34.48 5.45
N PRO A 153 14.46 -33.64 6.07
CA PRO A 153 13.99 -32.66 7.04
C PRO A 153 13.13 -31.59 6.35
N ALA A 154 11.96 -31.30 6.94
CA ALA A 154 11.11 -30.21 6.48
C ALA A 154 11.85 -28.87 6.59
N GLN A 155 11.63 -27.99 5.61
CA GLN A 155 12.18 -26.64 5.62
C GLN A 155 11.64 -25.81 6.81
N PRO A 156 12.37 -24.79 7.28
CA PRO A 156 11.85 -23.90 8.32
C PRO A 156 10.59 -23.19 7.84
N ARG A 157 9.55 -23.19 8.68
CA ARG A 157 8.26 -22.57 8.37
C ARG A 157 8.43 -21.07 8.02
N PRO A 158 7.73 -20.56 6.99
CA PRO A 158 7.73 -19.15 6.67
C PRO A 158 7.39 -18.29 7.88
N ARG A 159 8.22 -17.29 8.18
CA ARG A 159 7.90 -16.32 9.23
C ARG A 159 6.76 -15.44 8.71
N GLN A 160 5.67 -15.39 9.45
CA GLN A 160 4.63 -14.39 9.19
C GLN A 160 5.25 -13.01 9.37
N THR A 161 5.56 -12.34 8.27
CA THR A 161 5.95 -10.94 8.31
C THR A 161 4.67 -10.16 8.56
N LEU A 162 4.33 -9.98 9.84
CA LEU A 162 3.51 -8.86 10.27
C LEU A 162 4.29 -7.61 9.87
N THR A 163 4.09 -7.12 8.65
CA THR A 163 4.64 -5.83 8.25
C THR A 163 4.11 -4.85 9.29
N PRO A 164 4.95 -4.26 10.16
CA PRO A 164 4.44 -3.42 11.21
C PRO A 164 3.72 -2.27 10.52
N SER A 165 2.41 -2.19 10.75
CA SER A 165 1.57 -1.11 10.22
C SER A 165 2.31 0.20 10.45
N ARG A 166 2.40 1.06 9.43
CA ARG A 166 3.11 2.35 9.50
C ARG A 166 2.69 3.19 10.72
N ARG A 167 1.51 2.92 11.31
CA ARG A 167 1.07 3.45 12.62
C ARG A 167 1.93 2.98 13.81
N GLY A 168 2.29 1.70 13.88
CA GLY A 168 3.14 1.15 14.93
C GLY A 168 4.55 1.73 14.88
N GLN A 169 5.13 1.86 13.67
CA GLN A 169 6.44 2.47 13.48
C GLN A 169 6.46 3.96 13.89
N ASN A 170 5.40 4.71 13.61
CA ASN A 170 5.28 6.11 14.06
C ASN A 170 5.06 6.21 15.58
N ALA A 171 4.29 5.31 16.19
CA ALA A 171 4.08 5.27 17.64
C ALA A 171 5.36 4.90 18.41
N GLU A 172 6.14 3.96 17.88
CA GLU A 172 7.42 3.54 18.47
C GLU A 172 8.49 4.63 18.34
N ARG A 173 8.52 5.34 17.19
CA ARG A 173 9.39 6.50 16.98
C ARG A 173 9.00 7.69 17.88
N ALA A 174 7.70 7.91 18.09
CA ALA A 174 7.19 8.92 19.03
C ALA A 174 7.49 8.54 20.50
N GLY A 175 7.40 7.25 20.85
CA GLY A 175 7.76 6.73 22.16
C GLY A 175 9.25 6.90 22.47
N ARG A 176 10.13 6.58 21.52
CA ARG A 176 11.59 6.80 21.67
C ARG A 176 11.95 8.27 21.83
N ALA A 177 11.36 9.16 21.03
CA ALA A 177 11.60 10.61 21.14
C ALA A 177 11.07 11.22 22.46
N GLY A 178 10.01 10.65 23.04
CA GLY A 178 9.45 11.08 24.32
C GLY A 178 10.30 10.69 25.53
N ILE A 179 10.98 9.54 25.47
CA ILE A 179 11.86 9.06 26.56
C ILE A 179 13.15 9.89 26.60
N GLU A 180 13.73 10.22 25.44
CA GLU A 180 14.98 11.00 25.33
C GLU A 180 14.82 12.46 25.80
N ARG A 181 13.64 13.07 25.60
CA ARG A 181 13.34 14.41 26.15
C ARG A 181 13.13 14.45 27.66
N ARG A 182 12.75 13.33 28.28
CA ARG A 182 12.47 13.31 29.73
C ARG A 182 13.74 13.26 30.57
N ASP A 183 14.80 12.68 30.04
CA ASP A 183 16.06 12.49 30.77
C ASP A 183 16.95 13.75 30.76
N THR A 184 16.88 14.54 29.69
CA THR A 184 17.65 15.79 29.55
C THR A 184 17.15 16.95 30.41
N GLY A 185 15.88 16.93 30.83
CA GLY A 185 15.28 17.96 31.69
C GLY A 185 15.62 17.84 33.17
N ARG A 186 15.99 16.64 33.66
CA ARG A 186 16.18 16.39 35.10
C ARG A 186 17.59 16.72 35.59
N ARG A 187 18.60 16.69 34.71
CA ARG A 187 20.01 16.96 35.08
C ARG A 187 20.36 18.44 35.30
N ARG A 188 19.50 19.40 34.91
CA ARG A 188 19.79 20.85 35.06
C ARG A 188 19.41 21.45 36.41
N ARG A 189 18.80 20.71 37.34
CA ARG A 189 18.33 21.25 38.64
C ARG A 189 19.17 20.89 39.87
N SER A 190 20.28 20.15 39.75
CA SER A 190 21.06 19.72 40.93
C SER A 190 22.45 20.35 41.09
N SER A 191 22.79 21.42 40.35
CA SER A 191 24.07 22.12 40.51
C SER A 191 23.86 23.51 41.11
N GLY A 192 23.54 23.56 42.41
CA GLY A 192 23.25 24.82 43.10
C GLY A 192 23.27 24.71 44.61
N HIS A 193 24.29 24.06 45.18
CA HIS A 193 24.56 24.21 46.62
C HIS A 193 26.05 24.11 46.90
N ARG A 194 26.74 25.26 46.76
CA ARG A 194 28.09 25.47 47.28
C ARG A 194 28.17 26.90 47.81
N SER A 195 28.74 27.00 49.01
CA SER A 195 29.27 28.22 49.65
C SER A 195 28.28 29.11 50.39
N ARG A 196 28.40 29.17 51.73
CA ARG A 196 29.11 30.25 52.47
C ARG A 196 29.20 29.86 53.97
N ARG A 197 30.42 29.70 54.49
CA ARG A 197 31.13 30.61 55.44
C ARG A 197 30.55 30.53 56.85
N CYS A 198 31.29 29.92 57.78
CA CYS A 198 32.24 30.53 58.73
C CYS A 198 31.55 30.69 60.09
#